data_AF-F8PGY5-F1
#
_entry.id   AF-F8PGY5-F1
#
_cell.length_a   1.000
_cell.length_b   1.000
_cell.length_c   1.000
_cell.angle_alpha   90.00
_cell.angle_beta   90.00
_cell.angle_gamma   90.00
#
_symmetry.space_group_name_H-M   'P 1'
#
loop_
_entity.id
_entity.type
_entity.pdbx_description
1 polymer ?
#
loop_
_entity_poly.entity_id
_entity_poly.type
_entity_poly.pdbx_seq_one_letter_code
_entity_poly.pdbx_strand_id
1 'polypeptide(L)' 'IEVGEVLFYFQLKINSIQKNVALVSLYSPPDQQLLHISSGLVWSSEPQDNHLLKVIDVKTILSVVTMVPY' A
#
# COMPACT_ATOMS: atom_id res chain seq x y z
N ILE A 1 -2.63 5.23 8.20
CA ILE A 1 -2.88 4.95 6.76
C ILE A 1 -1.54 4.57 6.16
N GLU A 2 -1.47 3.43 5.47
CA GLU A 2 -0.27 2.97 4.76
C GLU A 2 -0.55 3.08 3.25
N VAL A 3 0.48 3.36 2.45
CA VAL A 3 0.39 3.37 0.99
C VAL A 3 1.28 2.24 0.46
N GLY A 4 0.80 1.52 -0.55
CA GLY A 4 1.53 0.43 -1.15
C GLY A 4 1.07 0.18 -2.58
N GLU A 5 1.97 -0.41 -3.37
CA GLU A 5 1.68 -0.87 -4.72
C GLU A 5 1.07 -2.27 -4.68
N VAL A 6 -0.11 -2.44 -5.29
CA VAL A 6 -0.70 -3.76 -5.46
C VAL A 6 0.03 -4.48 -6.59
N LEU A 7 0.71 -5.58 -6.28
CA LEU A 7 1.44 -6.37 -7.26
C LEU A 7 0.52 -7.33 -8.01
N PHE A 8 -0.37 -8.02 -7.28
CA PHE A 8 -1.41 -8.87 -7.88
C PHE A 8 -2.50 -9.23 -6.87
N TYR A 9 -3.66 -9.61 -7.41
CA TYR A 9 -4.80 -10.14 -6.67
C TYR A 9 -4.84 -11.66 -6.78
N PHE A 10 -5.23 -12.34 -5.71
CA PHE A 10 -5.36 -13.79 -5.71
C PHE A 10 -6.36 -14.27 -4.67
N GLN A 11 -6.74 -15.55 -4.78
CA GLN A 11 -7.63 -16.20 -3.83
C GLN A 11 -6.86 -17.20 -2.98
N LEU A 12 -7.10 -17.16 -1.67
CA LEU A 12 -6.61 -18.15 -0.72
C LEU A 12 -7.77 -18.94 -0.16
N LYS A 13 -7.59 -20.25 0.02
CA LYS A 13 -8.52 -21.10 0.76
C LYS A 13 -7.89 -21.42 2.12
N ILE A 14 -8.44 -20.87 3.19
CA ILE A 14 -7.98 -21.10 4.57
C ILE A 14 -9.14 -21.70 5.36
N ASN A 15 -8.95 -22.89 5.93
CA ASN A 15 -10.01 -23.59 6.68
C ASN A 15 -11.33 -23.71 5.88
N SER A 16 -11.21 -24.08 4.60
CA SER A 16 -12.33 -24.16 3.65
C SER A 16 -13.04 -22.85 3.30
N ILE A 17 -12.63 -21.72 3.87
CA ILE A 17 -13.15 -20.39 3.55
C ILE A 17 -12.28 -19.79 2.45
N GLN A 18 -12.91 -19.39 1.34
CA GLN A 18 -12.24 -18.60 0.31
C GLN A 18 -12.09 -17.15 0.77
N LYS A 19 -10.90 -16.59 0.59
CA LYS A 19 -10.57 -15.18 0.86
C LYS A 19 -9.99 -14.56 -0.40
N ASN A 20 -10.50 -13.38 -0.75
CA ASN A 20 -9.93 -12.55 -1.80
C ASN A 20 -8.86 -11.66 -1.16
N VAL A 21 -7.63 -11.75 -1.64
CA VAL A 21 -6.49 -11.03 -1.08
C VAL A 21 -5.68 -10.34 -2.16
N ALA A 22 -4.87 -9.37 -1.76
CA ALA A 22 -3.90 -8.71 -2.61
C ALA A 22 -2.50 -8.84 -1.99
N LEU A 23 -1.49 -9.08 -2.83
CA LEU A 23 -0.10 -8.89 -2.44
C LEU A 23 0.27 -7.43 -2.69
N VAL A 24 0.75 -6.76 -1.66
CA VAL A 24 1.10 -5.34 -1.69
C VAL A 24 2.55 -5.15 -1.28
N SER A 25 3.30 -4.35 -2.04
CA SER A 25 4.59 -3.81 -1.64
C SER A 25 4.40 -2.46 -0.98
N LEU A 26 4.74 -2.32 0.30
CA LEU A 26 4.55 -1.06 1.02
C LEU A 26 5.63 -0.04 0.68
N TYR A 27 5.21 1.22 0.51
CA TYR A 27 6.11 2.36 0.53
C TYR A 27 6.50 2.72 1.97
N SER A 28 7.56 3.51 2.13
CA SER A 28 7.91 4.10 3.43
C SER A 28 6.78 4.99 3.97
N PRO A 29 6.74 5.25 5.31
CA PRO A 29 5.96 6.35 5.84
C PRO A 29 6.32 7.66 5.13
N PRO A 30 5.35 8.56 4.90
CA PRO A 30 5.62 9.78 4.15
C PRO A 30 6.62 10.68 4.88
N ASP A 31 7.41 11.46 4.12
CA ASP A 31 8.27 12.50 4.67
C ASP A 31 7.43 13.47 5.53
N GLN A 32 7.70 13.45 6.83
CA GLN A 32 6.91 14.20 7.81
C GLN A 32 7.11 15.71 7.69
N GLN A 33 8.29 16.17 7.28
CA GLN A 33 8.55 17.59 7.08
C GLN A 33 7.78 18.11 5.88
N LEU A 34 7.86 17.39 4.74
CA LEU A 34 7.15 17.76 3.51
C LEU A 34 5.63 17.73 3.71
N LEU A 35 5.13 16.69 4.40
CA LEU A 35 3.72 16.57 4.72
C LEU A 35 3.24 17.75 5.59
N HIS A 36 4.06 18.18 6.57
CA HIS A 36 3.72 19.30 7.43
C HIS A 36 3.70 20.63 6.67
N ILE A 37 4.76 20.96 5.93
CA ILE A 37 4.84 22.25 5.20
C ILE A 37 3.80 22.35 4.08
N SER A 38 3.36 21.21 3.53
CA SER A 38 2.31 21.16 2.51
C SER A 38 0.88 21.12 3.11
N SER A 39 0.71 21.28 4.42
CA SER A 39 -0.59 21.16 5.10
C SER A 39 -1.32 19.84 4.79
N GLY A 40 -0.57 18.75 4.65
CA GLY A 40 -1.10 17.41 4.39
C GLY A 40 -1.35 17.08 2.92
N LEU A 41 -1.01 17.98 1.98
CA LEU A 41 -1.33 17.81 0.56
C LEU A 41 -0.32 16.93 -0.18
N VAL A 42 0.95 16.93 0.23
CA VAL A 42 2.01 16.20 -0.47
C VAL A 42 2.46 15.01 0.38
N TRP A 43 2.16 13.81 -0.13
CA TRP A 43 2.67 12.55 0.39
C TRP A 43 3.83 12.11 -0.50
N SER A 44 5.05 12.24 0.03
CA SER A 44 6.26 11.68 -0.58
C SER A 44 6.70 10.48 0.22
N SER A 45 6.80 9.33 -0.45
CA SER A 45 7.29 8.09 0.13
C SER A 45 8.24 7.39 -0.82
N GLU A 46 9.15 6.60 -0.27
CA GLU A 46 10.16 5.85 -1.00
C GLU A 46 9.71 4.41 -1.21
N PRO A 47 9.95 3.82 -2.40
CA PRO A 47 9.79 2.37 -2.57
C PRO A 47 10.76 1.64 -1.64
N GLN A 48 10.33 0.52 -1.08
CA GLN A 48 11.16 -0.34 -0.24
C GLN A 48 11.47 -1.59 -1.06
N ASP A 49 12.75 -1.84 -1.36
CA ASP A 49 13.26 -2.87 -2.31
C ASP A 49 12.80 -4.33 -2.01
N ASN A 50 11.51 -4.63 -2.16
CA ASN A 50 10.83 -5.89 -1.83
C ASN A 50 10.85 -6.33 -0.36
N HIS A 51 11.35 -5.52 0.58
CA HIS A 51 11.51 -5.95 1.97
C HIS A 51 10.20 -5.95 2.80
N LEU A 52 9.13 -5.30 2.33
CA LEU A 52 7.85 -5.18 3.06
C LEU A 52 6.64 -5.60 2.22
N LEU A 53 6.62 -6.88 1.84
CA LEU A 53 5.44 -7.50 1.21
C LEU A 53 4.39 -7.84 2.27
N LYS A 54 3.15 -7.43 2.04
CA LYS A 54 1.99 -7.80 2.86
C LYS A 54 0.90 -8.45 2.01
N VAL A 55 0.28 -9.49 2.55
CA VAL A 55 -0.99 -10.03 2.03
C VAL A 55 -2.13 -9.39 2.83
N ILE A 56 -2.99 -8.65 2.15
CA ILE A 56 -4.14 -7.96 2.75
C ILE A 56 -5.45 -8.47 2.19
N ASP A 57 -6.54 -8.35 2.96
CA ASP A 57 -7.89 -8.55 2.42
C ASP A 57 -8.20 -7.41 1.46
N VAL A 58 -8.70 -7.72 0.26
CA VAL A 58 -9.02 -6.69 -0.75
C VAL A 58 -10.01 -5.64 -0.23
N LYS A 59 -10.86 -5.98 0.75
CA LYS A 59 -11.82 -5.06 1.35
C LYS A 59 -11.21 -4.03 2.30
N THR A 60 -9.92 -4.15 2.64
CA THR A 60 -9.22 -3.14 3.44
C THR A 60 -8.61 -2.03 2.59
N ILE A 61 -8.63 -2.15 1.26
CA ILE A 61 -8.16 -1.10 0.35
C ILE A 61 -9.17 0.06 0.39
N LEU A 62 -8.71 1.22 0.87
CA LEU A 62 -9.56 2.41 1.02
C LEU A 62 -9.78 3.13 -0.31
N SER A 63 -8.75 3.19 -1.16
CA SER A 63 -8.78 3.85 -2.46
C SER A 63 -7.61 3.37 -3.32
N VAL A 64 -7.69 3.62 -4.63
CA VAL A 64 -6.58 3.46 -5.58
C VAL A 64 -6.17 4.85 -6.05
N VAL A 65 -4.89 5.16 -5.95
CA VAL A 65 -4.31 6.45 -6.31
C VAL A 65 -3.18 6.26 -7.32
N THR A 66 -2.89 7.31 -8.09
CA THR A 66 -1.71 7.34 -8.96
C THR A 66 -0.51 7.86 -8.16
N MET A 67 0.57 7.08 -8.11
CA MET A 67 1.86 7.55 -7.62
C MET A 67 2.62 8.23 -8.76
N VAL A 68 3.09 9.45 -8.53
CA VAL A 68 3.89 10.22 -9.49
C VAL A 68 5.36 10.11 -9.09
N PRO A 69 6.21 9.40 -9.85
CA PRO A 69 7.65 9.35 -9.60
C PRO A 69 8.30 10.69 -9.94
N TYR A 70 9.32 11.09 -9.19
CA TYR A 70 10.09 12.31 -9.40
C TYR A 70 11.57 12.11 -9.05
#